data_AF-A0A1D2MZ16-F1
#
_entry.id   AF-A0A1D2MZ16-F1
#
_cell.length_a   1.000
_cell.length_b   1.000
_cell.length_c   1.000
_cell.angle_alpha   90.00
_cell.angle_beta   90.00
_cell.angle_gamma   90.00
#
_symmetry.space_group_name_H-M   'P 1'
#
loop_
_entity.id
_entity.type
_entity.pdbx_description
1 polymer ?
#
loop_
_entity_poly.entity_id
_entity_poly.type
_entity_poly.pdbx_seq_one_letter_code
_entity_poly.pdbx_strand_id
1 'polypeptide(L)'
;MSIQQLVNQLFSTSTIKDATSSTDSGIQLGSESLSSCDTPIGDSTTDTGDSDCENDGDASNSARKVVEARKGYVRRVSSVRVQELGESLHRLIQNSKMTHAIDPLFECLLVVGLDRDPNTGIYHPYIREKFPRDAKLAEGVEQFCFPDSLEWPCHEGSTAQFYTLAITDQRGGRKYGCCFRILPEGATFCIPITYCIISSHRAIGFYREILREITASHGHNEYQRRHLLQELYKKSFPAPGSSISITEPTIEETYVSNEHVGYGSLTGTSPKAVTIRRRADHRLDEGDLVTLVSTVDLSIVIKLFGSLLLERKVVLLSRALSTLSLCVEALESLLYPFSWQHTFVPILPLDMTDVIDAPAPFLIGVLRSSRTAWDKTLDDGIVVDLDVDHGKIISCVGDEGTILPKRIHRKLRNALSQLVLDLAGQKESTRNVLVSECFIRMFVETLGHYSNHIVTKQDGTRAFDRESFVKSAESKATQNFLEWFSETSMFNEFIEMKLKNCHQHGLFEQRIIEQMDNGPMLHGNGNGTPKKDIWVKMKGPFGTWLKETFKQS
;
A
#
# COMPACT_ATOMS: atom_id res chain seq x y z
N MET A 1 5.14 -25.18 -7.13
CA MET A 1 5.67 -25.01 -5.76
C MET A 1 4.68 -24.16 -4.98
N SER A 2 4.45 -24.40 -3.68
CA SER A 2 3.47 -23.59 -2.93
C SER A 2 4.04 -22.22 -2.56
N ILE A 3 3.16 -21.24 -2.35
CA ILE A 3 3.54 -19.90 -1.87
C ILE A 3 4.37 -20.02 -0.58
N GLN A 4 3.92 -20.82 0.39
CA GLN A 4 4.64 -21.03 1.66
C GLN A 4 6.02 -21.68 1.47
N GLN A 5 6.20 -22.57 0.48
CA GLN A 5 7.52 -23.12 0.16
C GLN A 5 8.46 -22.04 -0.40
N LEU A 6 7.99 -21.21 -1.33
CA LEU A 6 8.78 -20.13 -1.90
C LEU A 6 9.15 -19.08 -0.84
N VAL A 7 8.19 -18.58 -0.03
CA VAL A 7 8.51 -17.65 1.07
C VAL A 7 9.46 -18.28 2.09
N ASN A 8 9.33 -19.57 2.40
CA ASN A 8 10.29 -20.21 3.31
C ASN A 8 11.71 -20.31 2.72
N GLN A 9 11.86 -20.51 1.40
CA GLN A 9 13.17 -20.47 0.74
C GLN A 9 13.79 -19.06 0.79
N LEU A 10 12.99 -18.02 0.52
CA LEU A 10 13.41 -16.60 0.51
C LEU A 10 13.95 -16.10 1.87
N PHE A 11 13.55 -16.74 2.97
CA PHE A 11 14.08 -16.45 4.31
C PHE A 11 15.14 -17.45 4.81
N SER A 12 15.38 -18.57 4.10
CA SER A 12 16.33 -19.63 4.50
C SER A 12 17.74 -19.47 3.92
N THR A 13 17.93 -18.65 2.89
CA THR A 13 19.19 -18.52 2.13
C THR A 13 20.32 -17.74 2.83
N SER A 14 20.12 -17.30 4.08
CA SER A 14 21.03 -16.38 4.79
C SER A 14 22.28 -17.02 5.44
N THR A 15 22.90 -18.02 4.79
CA THR A 15 24.09 -18.70 5.33
C THR A 15 25.12 -19.09 4.25
N ILE A 16 26.40 -18.77 4.52
CA ILE A 16 27.64 -19.29 3.87
C ILE A 16 27.94 -18.73 2.45
N LYS A 17 29.14 -18.24 2.12
CA LYS A 17 30.35 -17.79 2.88
C LYS A 17 31.28 -17.02 1.93
N ASP A 18 32.12 -16.14 2.47
CA ASP A 18 33.42 -15.77 1.87
C ASP A 18 34.52 -16.77 2.29
N ALA A 19 35.44 -17.12 1.37
CA ALA A 19 36.86 -17.43 1.65
C ALA A 19 37.66 -17.83 0.38
N THR A 20 38.78 -17.13 0.17
CA THR A 20 40.08 -17.52 -0.46
C THR A 20 40.39 -19.03 -0.56
N SER A 21 41.15 -19.58 -1.54
CA SER A 21 41.90 -19.08 -2.74
C SER A 21 42.34 -20.33 -3.58
N SER A 22 43.34 -20.41 -4.50
CA SER A 22 44.49 -19.61 -4.98
C SER A 22 45.04 -20.18 -6.32
N THR A 23 45.96 -19.46 -7.01
CA THR A 23 46.85 -19.88 -8.15
C THR A 23 46.16 -20.29 -9.49
N ASP A 24 46.72 -20.09 -10.70
CA ASP A 24 48.06 -19.63 -11.13
C ASP A 24 48.06 -18.82 -12.48
N SER A 25 49.17 -18.11 -12.74
CA SER A 25 49.81 -17.63 -13.99
C SER A 25 49.05 -17.09 -15.25
N GLY A 26 49.52 -15.93 -15.79
CA GLY A 26 49.54 -15.66 -17.25
C GLY A 26 49.25 -14.23 -17.81
N ILE A 27 50.31 -13.39 -18.01
CA ILE A 27 50.67 -12.57 -19.22
C ILE A 27 49.56 -11.85 -20.05
N GLN A 28 49.63 -10.60 -20.57
CA GLN A 28 50.46 -9.36 -20.44
C GLN A 28 49.90 -8.25 -21.39
N LEU A 29 50.33 -6.97 -21.28
CA LEU A 29 50.07 -5.79 -22.17
C LEU A 29 48.68 -5.12 -22.06
N GLY A 30 48.50 -3.79 -22.21
CA GLY A 30 49.44 -2.65 -22.40
C GLY A 30 48.71 -1.29 -22.63
N SER A 31 49.43 -0.15 -22.60
CA SER A 31 48.99 1.28 -22.72
C SER A 31 48.02 1.80 -21.63
N GLU A 32 48.23 2.93 -20.91
CA GLU A 32 48.50 4.35 -21.27
C GLU A 32 47.24 5.15 -21.69
N SER A 33 46.98 6.40 -21.25
CA SER A 33 47.66 7.29 -20.26
C SER A 33 46.78 8.50 -19.84
N LEU A 34 47.32 9.40 -18.99
CA LEU A 34 46.83 10.72 -18.51
C LEU A 34 45.80 10.68 -17.34
N SER A 35 46.05 11.18 -16.10
CA SER A 35 46.65 12.42 -15.56
C SER A 35 45.72 13.65 -15.69
N SER A 36 45.53 14.56 -14.72
CA SER A 36 46.18 14.85 -13.41
C SER A 36 45.14 15.61 -12.50
N CYS A 37 45.30 15.90 -11.20
CA CYS A 37 46.39 16.62 -10.52
C CYS A 37 46.63 16.20 -9.04
N ASP A 38 47.86 16.46 -8.61
CA ASP A 38 48.43 16.34 -7.25
C ASP A 38 47.85 17.36 -6.23
N THR A 39 47.74 17.11 -4.90
CA THR A 39 48.75 16.82 -3.84
C THR A 39 49.71 18.01 -3.57
N PRO A 40 50.46 18.18 -2.42
CA PRO A 40 50.86 17.17 -1.42
C PRO A 40 51.07 17.56 0.09
N ILE A 41 51.45 16.54 0.87
CA ILE A 41 52.33 16.53 2.07
C ILE A 41 51.82 17.02 3.45
N GLY A 42 52.11 16.21 4.48
CA GLY A 42 51.93 16.51 5.91
C GLY A 42 52.07 15.27 6.81
N ASP A 43 53.21 14.57 6.76
CA ASP A 43 53.44 13.29 7.47
C ASP A 43 54.30 13.47 8.75
N SER A 44 53.93 12.80 9.85
CA SER A 44 54.76 12.60 11.04
C SER A 44 54.20 11.50 11.94
N THR A 45 54.94 10.41 12.13
CA THR A 45 54.62 9.32 13.07
C THR A 45 55.18 9.59 14.47
N THR A 46 54.40 9.31 15.50
CA THR A 46 54.89 9.04 16.87
C THR A 46 54.09 7.91 17.51
N ASP A 47 54.80 6.93 18.04
CA ASP A 47 54.25 5.74 18.69
C ASP A 47 54.20 5.91 20.22
N THR A 48 53.01 5.82 20.80
CA THR A 48 52.77 5.64 22.25
C THR A 48 51.46 4.88 22.44
N GLY A 49 51.51 3.62 22.85
CA GLY A 49 50.32 2.86 23.23
C GLY A 49 50.03 2.95 24.73
N ASP A 50 48.75 3.13 25.09
CA ASP A 50 48.15 2.43 26.25
C ASP A 50 46.60 2.45 26.19
N SER A 51 45.96 1.58 26.97
CA SER A 51 44.53 1.53 27.31
C SER A 51 43.45 1.43 26.19
N ASP A 52 43.02 0.20 25.90
CA ASP A 52 41.64 -0.09 25.46
C ASP A 52 40.66 0.03 26.66
N CYS A 53 39.63 0.91 26.63
CA CYS A 53 38.40 0.72 27.43
C CYS A 53 37.14 1.62 27.21
N GLU A 54 37.11 2.69 26.38
CA GLU A 54 35.99 3.68 26.48
C GLU A 54 34.83 3.64 25.43
N ASN A 55 34.88 2.83 24.37
CA ASN A 55 34.01 3.07 23.18
C ASN A 55 32.55 2.54 23.26
N ASP A 56 32.21 1.60 24.15
CA ASP A 56 30.85 1.04 24.25
C ASP A 56 29.84 1.97 24.95
N GLY A 57 30.32 2.87 25.82
CA GLY A 57 29.47 3.73 26.63
C GLY A 57 28.71 4.79 25.81
N ASP A 58 29.41 5.48 24.91
CA ASP A 58 28.81 6.57 24.15
C ASP A 58 27.90 6.09 23.02
N ALA A 59 28.22 4.94 22.39
CA ALA A 59 27.32 4.31 21.42
C ALA A 59 25.95 3.94 22.05
N SER A 60 25.95 3.44 23.29
CA SER A 60 24.75 3.14 24.06
C SER A 60 23.95 4.41 24.42
N ASN A 61 24.65 5.46 24.87
CA ASN A 61 24.07 6.76 25.21
C ASN A 61 23.45 7.46 23.99
N SER A 62 24.16 7.47 22.86
CA SER A 62 23.70 7.98 21.56
C SER A 62 22.44 7.27 21.08
N ALA A 63 22.43 5.92 21.10
CA ALA A 63 21.25 5.14 20.76
C ALA A 63 20.05 5.44 21.66
N ARG A 64 20.27 5.73 22.96
CA ARG A 64 19.19 6.12 23.89
C ARG A 64 18.59 7.48 23.54
N LYS A 65 19.43 8.48 23.21
CA LYS A 65 18.98 9.83 22.80
C LYS A 65 18.06 9.76 21.57
N VAL A 66 18.39 8.92 20.57
CA VAL A 66 17.56 8.71 19.38
C VAL A 66 16.20 8.08 19.72
N VAL A 67 16.15 7.11 20.64
CA VAL A 67 14.89 6.50 21.09
C VAL A 67 13.98 7.50 21.80
N GLU A 68 14.52 8.32 22.72
CA GLU A 68 13.70 9.32 23.41
C GLU A 68 13.26 10.46 22.48
N ALA A 69 14.09 10.87 21.51
CA ALA A 69 13.69 11.83 20.47
C ALA A 69 12.52 11.29 19.63
N ARG A 70 12.57 10.01 19.22
CA ARG A 70 11.47 9.34 18.48
C ARG A 70 10.21 9.20 19.33
N LYS A 71 10.31 8.79 20.61
CA LYS A 71 9.17 8.78 21.55
C LYS A 71 8.57 10.19 21.71
N GLY A 72 9.43 11.21 21.82
CA GLY A 72 9.03 12.61 21.91
C GLY A 72 8.34 13.13 20.65
N TYR A 73 8.71 12.64 19.46
CA TYR A 73 8.00 12.92 18.20
C TYR A 73 6.64 12.23 18.18
N VAL A 74 6.63 10.90 18.31
CA VAL A 74 5.43 10.04 18.18
C VAL A 74 4.33 10.48 19.15
N ARG A 75 4.67 10.83 20.40
CA ARG A 75 3.71 11.33 21.39
C ARG A 75 3.12 12.70 21.06
N ARG A 76 3.82 13.57 20.33
CA ARG A 76 3.24 14.84 19.84
C ARG A 76 2.19 14.54 18.79
N VAL A 77 2.56 13.81 17.74
CA VAL A 77 1.67 13.59 16.58
C VAL A 77 0.45 12.73 16.93
N SER A 78 0.58 11.76 17.82
CA SER A 78 -0.58 11.00 18.31
C SER A 78 -1.51 11.86 19.19
N SER A 79 -0.98 12.85 19.93
CA SER A 79 -1.81 13.77 20.72
C SER A 79 -2.60 14.78 19.88
N VAL A 80 -2.07 15.23 18.73
CA VAL A 80 -2.79 16.10 17.78
C VAL A 80 -4.07 15.42 17.31
N ARG A 81 -3.99 14.15 16.90
CA ARG A 81 -5.14 13.35 16.49
C ARG A 81 -6.20 13.16 17.60
N VAL A 82 -5.79 13.15 18.88
CA VAL A 82 -6.71 13.11 20.03
C VAL A 82 -7.43 14.45 20.22
N GLN A 83 -6.78 15.58 19.93
CA GLN A 83 -7.43 16.90 19.94
C GLN A 83 -8.42 17.05 18.77
N GLU A 84 -8.08 16.54 17.59
CA GLU A 84 -8.95 16.59 16.40
C GLU A 84 -10.18 15.66 16.49
N LEU A 85 -10.05 14.47 17.08
CA LEU A 85 -11.15 13.48 17.18
C LEU A 85 -11.91 13.46 18.52
N GLY A 86 -11.48 14.25 19.50
CA GLY A 86 -11.87 14.12 20.91
C GLY A 86 -13.37 14.11 21.22
N GLU A 87 -14.20 14.76 20.40
CA GLU A 87 -15.65 14.82 20.61
C GLU A 87 -16.46 13.68 19.97
N SER A 88 -15.86 12.93 19.05
CA SER A 88 -16.57 11.99 18.16
C SER A 88 -16.43 10.52 18.55
N LEU A 89 -15.22 10.08 18.93
CA LEU A 89 -14.91 8.65 19.14
C LEU A 89 -15.83 8.00 20.18
N HIS A 90 -16.10 8.72 21.27
CA HIS A 90 -16.89 8.23 22.40
C HIS A 90 -18.39 7.99 22.09
N ARG A 91 -18.89 8.51 20.96
CA ARG A 91 -20.28 8.31 20.48
C ARG A 91 -20.40 7.20 19.44
N LEU A 92 -19.34 6.93 18.67
CA LEU A 92 -19.38 5.95 17.58
C LEU A 92 -19.52 4.51 18.10
N ILE A 93 -18.78 4.18 19.16
CA ILE A 93 -18.72 2.84 19.78
C ILE A 93 -20.08 2.41 20.37
N GLN A 94 -20.96 3.36 20.73
CA GLN A 94 -22.31 3.04 21.22
C GLN A 94 -23.34 2.80 20.09
N ASN A 95 -23.06 3.26 18.86
CA ASN A 95 -24.02 3.30 17.78
C ASN A 95 -23.83 2.22 16.69
N SER A 96 -22.76 1.42 16.73
CA SER A 96 -22.58 0.27 15.83
C SER A 96 -23.46 -0.94 16.19
N LYS A 97 -24.70 -0.71 16.65
CA LYS A 97 -25.71 -1.75 16.79
C LYS A 97 -26.14 -2.21 15.39
N MET A 98 -26.21 -3.52 15.19
CA MET A 98 -26.62 -4.14 13.93
C MET A 98 -28.01 -3.68 13.49
N THR A 99 -28.07 -2.69 12.60
CA THR A 99 -29.12 -2.64 11.58
C THR A 99 -28.74 -3.61 10.47
N HIS A 100 -29.63 -4.54 10.11
CA HIS A 100 -29.47 -5.39 8.92
C HIS A 100 -29.75 -4.58 7.64
N ALA A 101 -28.97 -3.53 7.43
CA ALA A 101 -28.88 -2.86 6.14
C ALA A 101 -28.13 -3.77 5.15
N ILE A 102 -28.52 -3.74 3.88
CA ILE A 102 -27.79 -4.43 2.82
C ILE A 102 -26.49 -3.65 2.60
N ASP A 103 -25.35 -4.31 2.80
CA ASP A 103 -24.01 -3.74 2.60
C ASP A 103 -23.81 -3.46 1.10
N PRO A 104 -23.84 -2.19 0.64
CA PRO A 104 -24.05 -1.87 -0.77
C PRO A 104 -22.77 -2.05 -1.60
N LEU A 105 -22.90 -2.44 -2.87
CA LEU A 105 -21.74 -2.63 -3.75
C LEU A 105 -20.86 -1.36 -3.84
N PHE A 106 -21.46 -0.17 -3.83
CA PHE A 106 -20.82 1.14 -3.72
C PHE A 106 -21.84 2.20 -3.29
N GLU A 107 -21.39 3.39 -2.88
CA GLU A 107 -22.26 4.48 -2.42
C GLU A 107 -22.74 5.36 -3.57
N CYS A 108 -21.84 5.73 -4.49
CA CYS A 108 -22.20 6.38 -5.74
C CYS A 108 -21.19 6.14 -6.86
N LEU A 109 -21.63 6.34 -8.10
CA LEU A 109 -20.79 6.50 -9.27
C LEU A 109 -20.94 7.92 -9.82
N LEU A 110 -19.83 8.54 -10.17
CA LEU A 110 -19.73 9.84 -10.81
C LEU A 110 -19.22 9.69 -12.24
N VAL A 111 -19.72 10.53 -13.13
CA VAL A 111 -19.10 10.83 -14.43
C VAL A 111 -18.71 12.30 -14.39
N VAL A 112 -17.42 12.57 -14.39
CA VAL A 112 -16.85 13.92 -14.32
C VAL A 112 -16.23 14.26 -15.67
N GLY A 113 -16.43 15.49 -16.14
CA GLY A 113 -15.75 16.05 -17.31
C GLY A 113 -14.93 17.29 -16.91
N LEU A 114 -14.18 17.83 -17.86
CA LEU A 114 -13.59 19.18 -17.75
C LEU A 114 -14.39 20.15 -18.62
N ASP A 115 -14.66 21.34 -18.11
CA ASP A 115 -15.05 22.51 -18.91
C ASP A 115 -13.90 23.51 -18.94
N ARG A 116 -13.85 24.39 -19.94
CA ARG A 116 -12.78 25.38 -20.11
C ARG A 116 -13.34 26.78 -19.95
N ASP A 117 -12.88 27.51 -18.94
CA ASP A 117 -13.22 28.93 -18.81
C ASP A 117 -12.68 29.69 -20.03
N PRO A 118 -13.54 30.35 -20.84
CA PRO A 118 -13.09 31.09 -22.01
C PRO A 118 -12.28 32.36 -21.66
N ASN A 119 -12.29 32.82 -20.41
CA ASN A 119 -11.62 34.04 -19.97
C ASN A 119 -10.18 33.79 -19.50
N THR A 120 -9.99 32.84 -18.57
CA THR A 120 -8.65 32.45 -18.08
C THR A 120 -7.98 31.37 -18.95
N GLY A 121 -8.77 30.60 -19.70
CA GLY A 121 -8.32 29.44 -20.47
C GLY A 121 -8.07 28.18 -19.63
N ILE A 122 -8.29 28.25 -18.30
CA ILE A 122 -8.12 27.16 -17.33
C ILE A 122 -9.24 26.12 -17.49
N TYR A 123 -8.93 24.86 -17.21
CA TYR A 123 -9.91 23.78 -17.16
C TYR A 123 -10.39 23.54 -15.72
N HIS A 124 -11.70 23.46 -15.54
CA HIS A 124 -12.36 23.17 -14.27
C HIS A 124 -13.16 21.86 -14.39
N PRO A 125 -13.01 20.90 -13.47
CA PRO A 125 -13.82 19.69 -13.50
C PRO A 125 -15.24 19.95 -13.03
N TYR A 126 -16.19 19.22 -13.60
CA TYR A 126 -17.60 19.31 -13.26
C TYR A 126 -18.28 17.95 -13.30
N ILE A 127 -19.24 17.73 -12.39
CA ILE A 127 -20.00 16.49 -12.32
C ILE A 127 -21.04 16.48 -13.46
N ARG A 128 -20.72 15.79 -14.55
CA ARG A 128 -21.59 15.61 -15.72
C ARG A 128 -22.76 14.68 -15.41
N GLU A 129 -22.55 13.65 -14.60
CA GLU A 129 -23.60 12.74 -14.12
C GLU A 129 -23.24 12.18 -12.73
N LYS A 130 -24.24 11.89 -11.90
CA LYS A 130 -24.08 11.11 -10.67
C LYS A 130 -25.20 10.08 -10.51
N PHE A 131 -24.84 8.92 -9.98
CA PHE A 131 -25.74 7.80 -9.71
C PHE A 131 -25.53 7.26 -8.28
N PRO A 132 -26.58 7.12 -7.46
CA PRO A 132 -27.96 7.57 -7.70
C PRO A 132 -28.06 9.11 -7.72
N ARG A 133 -29.17 9.66 -8.22
CA ARG A 133 -29.33 11.12 -8.43
C ARG A 133 -29.37 11.93 -7.13
N ASP A 134 -29.77 11.31 -6.03
CA ASP A 134 -29.84 11.86 -4.68
C ASP A 134 -28.55 11.62 -3.86
N ALA A 135 -27.51 11.01 -4.46
CA ALA A 135 -26.23 10.78 -3.79
C ALA A 135 -25.65 12.07 -3.19
N LYS A 136 -25.27 11.98 -1.91
CA LYS A 136 -24.61 13.05 -1.15
C LYS A 136 -23.10 12.92 -1.34
N LEU A 137 -22.47 13.98 -1.83
CA LEU A 137 -21.06 14.01 -2.18
C LEU A 137 -20.31 14.94 -1.23
N ALA A 138 -18.98 14.78 -1.15
CA ALA A 138 -18.12 15.81 -0.59
C ALA A 138 -18.01 16.97 -1.59
N GLU A 139 -17.84 18.18 -1.07
CA GLU A 139 -17.54 19.38 -1.86
C GLU A 139 -16.15 19.24 -2.49
N GLY A 140 -15.99 19.64 -3.76
CA GLY A 140 -14.72 19.53 -4.48
C GLY A 140 -14.33 18.10 -4.90
N VAL A 141 -15.21 17.09 -4.79
CA VAL A 141 -14.90 15.69 -5.18
C VAL A 141 -14.49 15.56 -6.66
N GLU A 142 -15.01 16.42 -7.51
CA GLU A 142 -14.65 16.59 -8.91
C GLU A 142 -13.17 16.98 -9.11
N GLN A 143 -12.55 17.73 -8.19
CA GLN A 143 -11.11 18.04 -8.22
C GLN A 143 -10.27 16.77 -8.01
N PHE A 144 -10.66 15.90 -7.07
CA PHE A 144 -10.00 14.60 -6.90
C PHE A 144 -10.22 13.66 -8.10
N CYS A 145 -11.23 13.90 -8.93
CA CYS A 145 -11.46 13.18 -10.19
C CYS A 145 -10.62 13.74 -11.37
N PHE A 146 -10.08 14.96 -11.26
CA PHE A 146 -9.12 15.57 -12.18
C PHE A 146 -8.08 16.43 -11.43
N PRO A 147 -7.17 15.80 -10.65
CA PRO A 147 -6.23 16.54 -9.81
C PRO A 147 -5.18 17.31 -10.65
N ASP A 148 -5.05 16.98 -11.93
CA ASP A 148 -4.23 17.59 -12.98
C ASP A 148 -4.97 18.66 -13.82
N SER A 149 -6.20 19.04 -13.45
CA SER A 149 -7.04 19.99 -14.21
C SER A 149 -6.33 21.29 -14.60
N LEU A 150 -5.53 21.86 -13.68
CA LEU A 150 -4.78 23.11 -13.87
C LEU A 150 -3.60 22.99 -14.86
N GLU A 151 -3.15 21.78 -15.20
CA GLU A 151 -2.12 21.51 -16.21
C GLU A 151 -2.68 20.79 -17.46
N TRP A 152 -4.01 20.78 -17.65
CA TRP A 152 -4.63 20.22 -18.86
C TRP A 152 -4.47 21.17 -20.08
N PRO A 153 -4.09 20.68 -21.29
CA PRO A 153 -3.81 19.28 -21.66
C PRO A 153 -2.45 18.77 -21.15
N CYS A 154 -2.48 17.63 -20.46
CA CYS A 154 -1.28 16.99 -19.93
C CYS A 154 -0.31 16.58 -21.06
N HIS A 155 0.99 16.74 -20.80
CA HIS A 155 2.05 16.45 -21.77
C HIS A 155 2.25 14.96 -22.09
N GLU A 156 1.67 14.04 -21.30
CA GLU A 156 1.66 12.61 -21.62
C GLU A 156 0.38 12.24 -22.39
N GLY A 157 0.53 11.90 -23.68
CA GLY A 157 -0.56 11.49 -24.58
C GLY A 157 -1.12 10.11 -24.27
N SER A 158 -1.60 9.92 -23.04
CA SER A 158 -1.96 8.63 -22.47
C SER A 158 -3.35 8.15 -22.93
N THR A 159 -3.42 6.89 -23.32
CA THR A 159 -4.65 6.09 -23.36
C THR A 159 -5.27 5.96 -21.97
N ALA A 160 -6.45 5.31 -21.85
CA ALA A 160 -7.23 5.27 -20.61
C ALA A 160 -6.44 4.91 -19.34
N GLN A 161 -6.68 5.65 -18.25
CA GLN A 161 -5.87 5.65 -17.03
C GLN A 161 -6.70 5.23 -15.82
N PHE A 162 -6.13 4.43 -14.90
CA PHE A 162 -6.78 4.07 -13.62
C PHE A 162 -5.97 4.60 -12.44
N TYR A 163 -6.65 5.25 -11.50
CA TYR A 163 -6.07 5.80 -10.28
C TYR A 163 -7.07 5.75 -9.12
N THR A 164 -6.62 5.99 -7.90
CA THR A 164 -7.51 6.15 -6.72
C THR A 164 -7.46 7.55 -6.14
N LEU A 165 -8.48 7.84 -5.32
CA LEU A 165 -8.59 8.98 -4.43
C LEU A 165 -9.14 8.50 -3.09
N ALA A 166 -8.93 9.28 -2.03
CA ALA A 166 -9.50 9.01 -0.72
C ALA A 166 -10.15 10.28 -0.16
N ILE A 167 -11.33 10.12 0.43
CA ILE A 167 -12.10 11.20 1.04
C ILE A 167 -12.22 10.85 2.52
N THR A 168 -11.60 11.65 3.39
CA THR A 168 -11.71 11.49 4.85
C THR A 168 -12.72 12.50 5.39
N ASP A 169 -13.71 12.04 6.16
CA ASP A 169 -14.67 12.93 6.81
C ASP A 169 -14.14 13.52 8.13
N GLN A 170 -14.84 14.53 8.64
CA GLN A 170 -14.56 15.21 9.92
C GLN A 170 -14.61 14.31 11.17
N ARG A 171 -14.86 13.00 11.03
CA ARG A 171 -14.88 12.00 12.10
C ARG A 171 -13.80 10.92 11.90
N GLY A 172 -12.94 11.08 10.90
CA GLY A 172 -11.91 10.11 10.52
C GLY A 172 -12.43 8.93 9.68
N GLY A 173 -13.69 8.94 9.26
CA GLY A 173 -14.24 7.94 8.35
C GLY A 173 -13.71 8.13 6.94
N ARG A 174 -13.09 7.10 6.35
CA ARG A 174 -12.57 7.15 4.97
C ARG A 174 -13.51 6.49 3.98
N LYS A 175 -13.71 7.15 2.84
CA LYS A 175 -14.27 6.57 1.61
C LYS A 175 -13.19 6.51 0.54
N TYR A 176 -13.20 5.44 -0.23
CA TYR A 176 -12.24 5.17 -1.27
C TYR A 176 -12.91 5.40 -2.63
N GLY A 177 -12.29 6.24 -3.46
CA GLY A 177 -12.70 6.47 -4.83
C GLY A 177 -11.77 5.73 -5.79
N CYS A 178 -12.34 4.95 -6.71
CA CYS A 178 -11.61 4.36 -7.82
C CYS A 178 -12.01 5.10 -9.10
N CYS A 179 -11.02 5.66 -9.80
CA CYS A 179 -11.20 6.44 -11.02
C CYS A 179 -10.70 5.67 -12.25
N PHE A 180 -11.44 5.77 -13.34
CA PHE A 180 -11.03 5.31 -14.66
C PHE A 180 -11.33 6.43 -15.68
N ARG A 181 -10.25 7.05 -16.17
CA ARG A 181 -10.31 8.15 -17.15
C ARG A 181 -10.21 7.58 -18.55
N ILE A 182 -11.07 8.04 -19.44
CA ILE A 182 -11.05 7.74 -20.87
C ILE A 182 -10.89 9.03 -21.68
N LEU A 183 -10.24 8.91 -22.84
CA LEU A 183 -10.20 9.93 -23.88
C LEU A 183 -11.19 9.51 -24.98
N PRO A 184 -12.23 10.31 -25.30
CA PRO A 184 -13.14 10.00 -26.40
C PRO A 184 -12.40 9.82 -27.74
N GLU A 185 -12.78 8.82 -28.51
CA GLU A 185 -12.15 8.53 -29.82
C GLU A 185 -12.54 9.57 -30.90
N GLY A 186 -11.65 9.77 -31.87
CA GLY A 186 -12.00 10.40 -33.16
C GLY A 186 -11.52 11.83 -33.42
N ALA A 187 -10.93 12.54 -32.45
CA ALA A 187 -10.34 13.86 -32.69
C ALA A 187 -9.00 14.06 -31.98
N THR A 188 -8.15 14.93 -32.54
CA THR A 188 -6.79 15.24 -32.04
C THR A 188 -6.76 16.04 -30.73
N PHE A 189 -7.90 16.61 -30.30
CA PHE A 189 -8.05 17.43 -29.09
C PHE A 189 -9.37 17.11 -28.36
N CYS A 190 -9.60 15.84 -28.03
CA CYS A 190 -10.73 15.45 -27.18
C CYS A 190 -10.53 15.88 -25.72
N ILE A 191 -11.62 16.28 -25.06
CA ILE A 191 -11.64 16.50 -23.60
C ILE A 191 -11.91 15.14 -22.91
N PRO A 192 -11.13 14.75 -21.90
CA PRO A 192 -11.28 13.47 -21.21
C PRO A 192 -12.51 13.43 -20.30
N ILE A 193 -12.94 12.20 -19.97
CA ILE A 193 -14.04 11.91 -19.05
C ILE A 193 -13.53 10.92 -17.99
N THR A 194 -13.76 11.21 -16.71
CA THR A 194 -13.42 10.31 -15.60
C THR A 194 -14.69 9.67 -15.04
N TYR A 195 -14.72 8.34 -15.01
CA TYR A 195 -15.68 7.56 -14.24
C TYR A 195 -15.10 7.29 -12.86
N CYS A 196 -15.81 7.65 -11.78
CA CYS A 196 -15.37 7.37 -10.41
C CYS A 196 -16.42 6.55 -9.66
N ILE A 197 -16.04 5.43 -9.04
CA ILE A 197 -16.86 4.72 -8.04
C ILE A 197 -16.36 5.13 -6.65
N ILE A 198 -17.26 5.59 -5.78
CA ILE A 198 -16.98 5.92 -4.38
C ILE A 198 -17.64 4.86 -3.48
N SER A 199 -16.86 4.29 -2.56
CA SER A 199 -17.30 3.23 -1.65
C SER A 199 -16.61 3.33 -0.28
N SER A 200 -17.29 2.87 0.76
CA SER A 200 -16.68 2.62 2.07
C SER A 200 -15.78 1.35 2.07
N HIS A 201 -15.88 0.50 1.04
CA HIS A 201 -15.01 -0.68 0.89
C HIS A 201 -13.71 -0.35 0.15
N ARG A 202 -12.57 -0.66 0.75
CA ARG A 202 -11.26 -0.59 0.07
C ARG A 202 -11.04 -1.83 -0.79
N ALA A 203 -11.52 -1.79 -2.03
CA ALA A 203 -11.41 -2.91 -2.98
C ALA A 203 -10.98 -2.47 -4.38
N ILE A 204 -9.83 -1.78 -4.44
CA ILE A 204 -9.23 -1.18 -5.64
C ILE A 204 -9.18 -2.17 -6.81
N GLY A 205 -8.69 -3.38 -6.57
CA GLY A 205 -8.56 -4.41 -7.61
C GLY A 205 -9.90 -4.91 -8.16
N PHE A 206 -10.98 -4.82 -7.37
CA PHE A 206 -12.33 -5.25 -7.76
C PHE A 206 -13.11 -4.12 -8.45
N TYR A 207 -13.03 -2.89 -7.94
CA TYR A 207 -13.65 -1.73 -8.59
C TYR A 207 -12.98 -1.36 -9.91
N ARG A 208 -11.68 -1.65 -10.10
CA ARG A 208 -10.98 -1.52 -11.38
C ARG A 208 -11.66 -2.33 -12.49
N GLU A 209 -12.06 -3.57 -12.21
CA GLU A 209 -12.75 -4.42 -13.19
C GLU A 209 -14.19 -3.94 -13.45
N ILE A 210 -14.90 -3.47 -12.42
CA ILE A 210 -16.24 -2.86 -12.61
C ILE A 210 -16.15 -1.62 -13.51
N LEU A 211 -15.16 -0.76 -13.28
CA LEU A 211 -14.92 0.43 -14.11
C LEU A 211 -14.48 0.07 -15.54
N ARG A 212 -13.70 -1.00 -15.75
CA ARG A 212 -13.36 -1.50 -17.08
C ARG A 212 -14.60 -1.90 -17.88
N GLU A 213 -15.53 -2.66 -17.31
CA GLU A 213 -16.78 -3.00 -18.01
C GLU A 213 -17.68 -1.78 -18.25
N ILE A 214 -17.80 -0.86 -17.26
CA ILE A 214 -18.59 0.37 -17.43
C ILE A 214 -18.01 1.25 -18.55
N THR A 215 -16.69 1.41 -18.62
CA THR A 215 -16.03 2.26 -19.62
C THR A 215 -15.93 1.59 -20.99
N ALA A 216 -15.81 0.26 -21.08
CA ALA A 216 -16.00 -0.47 -22.33
C ALA A 216 -17.41 -0.24 -22.91
N SER A 217 -18.42 -0.05 -22.05
CA SER A 217 -19.78 0.30 -22.45
C SER A 217 -20.01 1.81 -22.73
N HIS A 218 -18.97 2.66 -22.78
CA HIS A 218 -19.15 4.12 -22.93
C HIS A 218 -19.87 4.52 -24.24
N GLY A 219 -19.67 3.77 -25.33
CA GLY A 219 -20.34 3.99 -26.61
C GLY A 219 -21.79 3.47 -26.66
N HIS A 220 -22.27 2.75 -25.64
CA HIS A 220 -23.66 2.30 -25.56
C HIS A 220 -24.62 3.45 -25.21
N ASN A 221 -25.90 3.28 -25.53
CA ASN A 221 -26.88 4.34 -25.32
C ASN A 221 -27.15 4.60 -23.81
N GLU A 222 -27.68 5.79 -23.51
CA GLU A 222 -27.92 6.23 -22.14
C GLU A 222 -28.85 5.29 -21.34
N TYR A 223 -29.78 4.60 -22.02
CA TYR A 223 -30.67 3.62 -21.39
C TYR A 223 -29.91 2.36 -20.97
N GLN A 224 -29.10 1.76 -21.86
CA GLN A 224 -28.28 0.59 -21.56
C GLN A 224 -27.32 0.87 -20.39
N ARG A 225 -26.65 2.04 -20.41
CA ARG A 225 -25.74 2.47 -19.34
C ARG A 225 -26.49 2.70 -18.02
N ARG A 226 -27.67 3.33 -18.03
CA ARG A 226 -28.48 3.48 -16.81
C ARG A 226 -29.00 2.14 -16.26
N HIS A 227 -29.36 1.20 -17.13
CA HIS A 227 -29.77 -0.15 -16.72
C HIS A 227 -28.60 -0.90 -16.04
N LEU A 228 -27.40 -0.85 -16.61
CA LEU A 228 -26.18 -1.39 -16.01
C LEU A 228 -25.91 -0.82 -14.61
N LEU A 229 -25.99 0.50 -14.45
CA LEU A 229 -25.79 1.15 -13.14
C LEU A 229 -26.87 0.76 -12.12
N GLN A 230 -28.13 0.65 -12.54
CA GLN A 230 -29.22 0.18 -11.68
C GLN A 230 -29.03 -1.27 -11.25
N GLU A 231 -28.60 -2.16 -12.15
CA GLU A 231 -28.34 -3.56 -11.81
C GLU A 231 -27.13 -3.72 -10.89
N LEU A 232 -26.07 -2.93 -11.06
CA LEU A 232 -24.92 -2.94 -10.16
C LEU A 232 -25.29 -2.44 -8.75
N TYR A 233 -26.03 -1.33 -8.64
CA TYR A 233 -26.39 -0.73 -7.35
C TYR A 233 -27.38 -1.54 -6.52
N LYS A 234 -28.13 -2.47 -7.14
CA LYS A 234 -28.98 -3.45 -6.43
C LYS A 234 -28.18 -4.56 -5.74
N LYS A 235 -26.91 -4.76 -6.11
CA LYS A 235 -26.07 -5.85 -5.57
C LYS A 235 -25.45 -5.41 -4.24
N SER A 236 -25.28 -6.37 -3.32
CA SER A 236 -24.44 -6.16 -2.14
C SER A 236 -22.96 -6.24 -2.51
N PHE A 237 -22.08 -5.72 -1.66
CA PHE A 237 -20.65 -5.99 -1.76
C PHE A 237 -20.38 -7.51 -1.56
N PRO A 238 -19.61 -8.17 -2.45
CA PRO A 238 -19.39 -9.61 -2.35
C PRO A 238 -18.42 -9.99 -1.22
N ALA A 239 -18.66 -11.16 -0.63
CA ALA A 239 -17.71 -11.80 0.28
C ALA A 239 -16.39 -12.17 -0.46
N PRO A 240 -15.25 -12.29 0.25
CA PRO A 240 -13.98 -12.68 -0.37
C PRO A 240 -14.10 -13.99 -1.15
N GLY A 241 -13.65 -13.97 -2.41
CA GLY A 241 -13.69 -15.13 -3.31
C GLY A 241 -15.05 -15.38 -4.00
N SER A 242 -16.11 -14.66 -3.63
CA SER A 242 -17.39 -14.64 -4.35
C SER A 242 -17.33 -13.72 -5.59
N SER A 243 -18.36 -13.75 -6.42
CA SER A 243 -18.46 -12.93 -7.64
C SER A 243 -19.81 -12.26 -7.80
N ILE A 244 -19.81 -11.12 -8.50
CA ILE A 244 -21.03 -10.53 -9.08
C ILE A 244 -21.07 -10.83 -10.58
N SER A 245 -22.26 -11.04 -11.12
CA SER A 245 -22.48 -11.13 -12.57
C SER A 245 -23.22 -9.88 -13.07
N ILE A 246 -22.74 -9.38 -14.20
CA ILE A 246 -23.26 -8.26 -14.98
C ILE A 246 -23.82 -8.86 -16.27
N THR A 247 -25.06 -8.52 -16.63
CA THR A 247 -25.68 -8.96 -17.88
C THR A 247 -25.95 -7.73 -18.74
N GLU A 248 -25.39 -7.69 -19.94
CA GLU A 248 -25.75 -6.67 -20.93
C GLU A 248 -27.24 -6.80 -21.31
N PRO A 249 -28.01 -5.70 -21.36
CA PRO A 249 -29.42 -5.77 -21.71
C PRO A 249 -29.59 -6.05 -23.20
N THR A 250 -30.16 -7.21 -23.54
CA THR A 250 -30.57 -7.56 -24.90
C THR A 250 -31.54 -6.51 -25.44
N ILE A 251 -31.19 -5.87 -26.55
CA ILE A 251 -32.15 -5.06 -27.30
C ILE A 251 -32.86 -6.00 -28.27
N GLU A 252 -34.15 -6.24 -28.04
CA GLU A 252 -35.05 -6.77 -29.07
C GLU A 252 -35.38 -5.63 -30.03
N GLU A 253 -34.66 -5.52 -31.14
CA GLU A 253 -34.94 -4.54 -32.19
C GLU A 253 -36.18 -4.96 -32.99
N THR A 254 -37.35 -4.55 -32.52
CA THR A 254 -38.64 -4.78 -33.20
C THR A 254 -38.75 -3.94 -34.48
N TYR A 255 -38.10 -4.41 -35.55
CA TYR A 255 -38.23 -3.85 -36.89
C TYR A 255 -39.65 -4.05 -37.42
N VAL A 256 -40.50 -3.04 -37.26
CA VAL A 256 -41.80 -2.97 -37.95
C VAL A 256 -41.56 -2.48 -39.38
N SER A 257 -41.02 -3.35 -40.23
CA SER A 257 -41.06 -3.15 -41.68
C SER A 257 -42.48 -3.44 -42.17
N ASN A 258 -43.18 -2.40 -42.67
CA ASN A 258 -44.42 -2.61 -43.40
C ASN A 258 -44.16 -3.53 -44.60
N GLU A 259 -45.08 -4.47 -44.82
CA GLU A 259 -45.06 -5.42 -45.96
C GLU A 259 -43.81 -6.33 -46.04
N HIS A 260 -43.72 -7.32 -45.15
CA HIS A 260 -43.74 -8.78 -45.47
C HIS A 260 -43.37 -9.60 -44.22
N VAL A 261 -44.16 -10.62 -43.87
CA VAL A 261 -43.91 -11.46 -42.68
C VAL A 261 -42.89 -12.57 -43.00
N GLY A 262 -41.60 -12.25 -42.83
CA GLY A 262 -40.52 -13.23 -42.84
C GLY A 262 -39.99 -13.48 -41.43
N TYR A 263 -40.09 -14.73 -40.93
CA TYR A 263 -39.46 -15.14 -39.67
C TYR A 263 -37.95 -15.30 -39.83
N GLY A 264 -37.24 -14.18 -39.94
CA GLY A 264 -35.78 -14.12 -39.92
C GLY A 264 -35.25 -14.34 -38.51
N SER A 265 -34.85 -15.58 -38.20
CA SER A 265 -34.11 -15.87 -36.97
C SER A 265 -32.69 -15.31 -37.08
N LEU A 266 -32.52 -14.04 -36.73
CA LEU A 266 -31.20 -13.46 -36.50
C LEU A 266 -30.55 -14.21 -35.33
N THR A 267 -29.34 -14.72 -35.55
CA THR A 267 -28.68 -15.64 -34.62
C THR A 267 -28.45 -14.98 -33.27
N GLY A 268 -29.23 -15.38 -32.27
CA GLY A 268 -29.13 -14.86 -30.91
C GLY A 268 -27.78 -15.18 -30.28
N THR A 269 -26.83 -14.26 -30.38
CA THR A 269 -25.70 -14.18 -29.44
C THR A 269 -26.29 -14.04 -28.04
N SER A 270 -26.05 -15.03 -27.18
CA SER A 270 -26.47 -14.99 -25.79
C SER A 270 -25.92 -13.74 -25.10
N PRO A 271 -26.69 -13.05 -24.24
CA PRO A 271 -26.27 -11.80 -23.63
C PRO A 271 -24.97 -12.01 -22.85
N LYS A 272 -23.99 -11.14 -23.10
CA LYS A 272 -22.62 -11.25 -22.57
C LYS A 272 -22.64 -11.06 -21.05
N ALA A 273 -22.69 -12.18 -20.32
CA ALA A 273 -22.72 -12.22 -18.87
C ALA A 273 -21.28 -12.15 -18.29
N VAL A 274 -20.77 -10.95 -18.03
CA VAL A 274 -19.45 -10.76 -17.43
C VAL A 274 -19.52 -11.02 -15.93
N THR A 275 -18.64 -11.87 -15.41
CA THR A 275 -18.62 -12.23 -13.98
C THR A 275 -17.34 -11.73 -13.32
N ILE A 276 -17.47 -10.70 -12.49
CA ILE A 276 -16.37 -10.05 -11.77
C ILE A 276 -16.25 -10.71 -10.40
N ARG A 277 -15.08 -11.33 -10.14
CA ARG A 277 -14.80 -12.06 -8.92
C ARG A 277 -13.97 -11.21 -7.96
N ARG A 278 -14.45 -11.04 -6.71
CA ARG A 278 -13.65 -10.47 -5.63
C ARG A 278 -12.55 -11.45 -5.23
N ARG A 279 -11.36 -10.97 -4.91
CA ARG A 279 -10.22 -11.83 -4.55
C ARG A 279 -10.55 -12.55 -3.22
N ALA A 280 -10.06 -13.78 -3.07
CA ALA A 280 -10.31 -14.60 -1.87
C ALA A 280 -9.35 -14.26 -0.72
N ASP A 281 -8.17 -13.73 -1.05
CA ASP A 281 -7.24 -13.12 -0.10
C ASP A 281 -7.49 -11.60 -0.09
N HIS A 282 -8.04 -11.08 1.00
CA HIS A 282 -8.48 -9.69 1.11
C HIS A 282 -7.34 -8.68 0.92
N ARG A 283 -6.09 -9.06 1.22
CA ARG A 283 -4.91 -8.18 1.05
C ARG A 283 -4.72 -7.75 -0.39
N LEU A 284 -5.18 -8.56 -1.32
CA LEU A 284 -5.09 -8.29 -2.75
C LEU A 284 -6.22 -7.37 -3.26
N ASP A 285 -7.21 -7.04 -2.42
CA ASP A 285 -8.22 -6.03 -2.75
C ASP A 285 -7.66 -4.60 -2.57
N GLU A 286 -6.61 -4.42 -1.74
CA GLU A 286 -6.26 -3.12 -1.13
C GLU A 286 -5.17 -2.30 -1.84
N GLY A 287 -4.39 -2.87 -2.75
CA GLY A 287 -3.31 -2.15 -3.44
C GLY A 287 -2.57 -2.96 -4.51
N ASP A 288 -1.60 -2.33 -5.18
CA ASP A 288 -0.66 -2.99 -6.08
C ASP A 288 0.79 -2.78 -5.60
N LEU A 289 1.20 -3.64 -4.66
CA LEU A 289 2.54 -3.71 -4.11
C LEU A 289 3.61 -3.98 -5.18
N VAL A 290 3.23 -4.60 -6.29
CA VAL A 290 4.13 -4.90 -7.42
C VAL A 290 4.53 -3.64 -8.15
N THR A 291 3.61 -2.69 -8.38
CA THR A 291 3.96 -1.37 -8.93
C THR A 291 5.00 -0.69 -8.03
N LEU A 292 4.76 -0.59 -6.72
CA LEU A 292 5.69 0.05 -5.79
C LEU A 292 7.11 -0.54 -5.85
N VAL A 293 7.26 -1.87 -5.72
CA VAL A 293 8.61 -2.51 -5.72
C VAL A 293 9.23 -2.68 -7.11
N SER A 294 8.53 -2.31 -8.19
CA SER A 294 9.06 -2.28 -9.56
C SER A 294 9.38 -0.86 -10.02
N THR A 295 8.72 0.16 -9.46
CA THR A 295 8.98 1.59 -9.70
C THR A 295 10.11 2.10 -8.79
N VAL A 296 10.09 1.74 -7.50
CA VAL A 296 10.96 2.32 -6.47
C VAL A 296 12.02 1.33 -5.99
N ASP A 297 13.28 1.79 -5.92
CA ASP A 297 14.40 1.02 -5.42
C ASP A 297 14.14 0.50 -4.00
N LEU A 298 14.48 -0.77 -3.75
CA LEU A 298 14.18 -1.45 -2.49
C LEU A 298 14.86 -0.80 -1.26
N SER A 299 15.91 0.01 -1.44
CA SER A 299 16.47 0.77 -0.32
C SER A 299 15.56 1.93 0.12
N ILE A 300 14.75 2.45 -0.79
CA ILE A 300 13.91 3.64 -0.61
C ILE A 300 12.50 3.23 -0.21
N VAL A 301 11.97 2.11 -0.75
CA VAL A 301 10.74 1.47 -0.22
C VAL A 301 10.85 1.21 1.29
N ILE A 302 12.00 0.72 1.77
CA ILE A 302 12.20 0.44 3.20
C ILE A 302 12.36 1.74 4.03
N LYS A 303 12.92 2.82 3.48
CA LYS A 303 12.97 4.14 4.13
C LYS A 303 11.58 4.79 4.24
N LEU A 304 10.78 4.70 3.17
CA LEU A 304 9.39 5.17 3.13
C LEU A 304 8.54 4.42 4.17
N PHE A 305 8.60 3.08 4.14
CA PHE A 305 7.93 2.23 5.13
C PHE A 305 8.38 2.53 6.57
N GLY A 306 9.68 2.69 6.82
CA GLY A 306 10.20 3.10 8.13
C GLY A 306 9.65 4.47 8.57
N SER A 307 9.58 5.43 7.66
CA SER A 307 9.01 6.76 7.95
C SER A 307 7.53 6.68 8.33
N LEU A 308 6.76 5.82 7.65
CA LEU A 308 5.36 5.54 8.04
C LEU A 308 5.26 4.84 9.41
N LEU A 309 6.15 3.90 9.74
CA LEU A 309 6.17 3.31 11.09
C LEU A 309 6.40 4.34 12.19
N LEU A 310 7.18 5.40 11.92
CA LEU A 310 7.39 6.53 12.84
C LEU A 310 6.23 7.54 12.84
N GLU A 311 5.20 7.35 12.02
CA GLU A 311 4.12 8.31 11.77
C GLU A 311 4.64 9.68 11.28
N ARG A 312 5.54 9.67 10.28
CA ARG A 312 6.06 10.88 9.61
C ARG A 312 5.20 11.37 8.44
N LYS A 313 5.50 12.58 7.98
CA LYS A 313 5.04 13.09 6.67
C LYS A 313 5.74 12.35 5.53
N VAL A 314 4.98 11.85 4.56
CA VAL A 314 5.49 11.14 3.39
C VAL A 314 4.82 11.69 2.13
N VAL A 315 5.64 12.17 1.19
CA VAL A 315 5.20 12.60 -0.15
C VAL A 315 5.84 11.73 -1.22
N LEU A 316 5.02 11.23 -2.14
CA LEU A 316 5.47 10.72 -3.43
C LEU A 316 5.17 11.74 -4.53
N LEU A 317 6.09 11.91 -5.48
CA LEU A 317 5.91 12.76 -6.67
C LEU A 317 5.94 11.89 -7.94
N SER A 318 5.04 12.14 -8.89
CA SER A 318 5.09 11.56 -10.24
C SER A 318 4.22 12.37 -11.20
N ARG A 319 4.50 12.31 -12.51
CA ARG A 319 3.60 12.85 -13.54
C ARG A 319 2.45 11.87 -13.87
N ALA A 320 2.61 10.58 -13.56
CA ALA A 320 1.67 9.53 -13.94
C ALA A 320 0.68 9.20 -12.80
N LEU A 321 -0.57 9.65 -12.95
CA LEU A 321 -1.70 9.42 -12.00
C LEU A 321 -1.78 7.97 -11.50
N SER A 322 -1.68 7.01 -12.43
CA SER A 322 -1.75 5.57 -12.14
C SER A 322 -0.61 5.10 -11.25
N THR A 323 0.63 5.49 -11.57
CA THR A 323 1.83 5.12 -10.81
C THR A 323 1.79 5.77 -9.42
N LEU A 324 1.43 7.04 -9.36
CA LEU A 324 1.37 7.82 -8.13
C LEU A 324 0.41 7.21 -7.10
N SER A 325 -0.87 7.10 -7.47
CA SER A 325 -1.90 6.57 -6.57
C SER A 325 -1.62 5.14 -6.13
N LEU A 326 -1.18 4.27 -7.05
CA LEU A 326 -0.91 2.87 -6.73
C LEU A 326 0.32 2.68 -5.84
N CYS A 327 1.36 3.53 -5.98
CA CYS A 327 2.49 3.54 -5.04
C CYS A 327 2.08 4.03 -3.64
N VAL A 328 1.18 5.04 -3.55
CA VAL A 328 0.68 5.54 -2.26
C VAL A 328 -0.22 4.51 -1.55
N GLU A 329 -1.16 3.91 -2.26
CA GLU A 329 -2.01 2.82 -1.74
C GLU A 329 -1.17 1.62 -1.31
N ALA A 330 -0.17 1.25 -2.11
CA ALA A 330 0.75 0.17 -1.79
C ALA A 330 1.55 0.44 -0.51
N LEU A 331 2.09 1.65 -0.34
CA LEU A 331 2.82 2.02 0.89
C LEU A 331 1.95 1.90 2.15
N GLU A 332 0.68 2.28 2.07
CA GLU A 332 -0.27 2.10 3.16
C GLU A 332 -0.53 0.60 3.41
N SER A 333 -0.77 -0.19 2.37
CA SER A 333 -0.99 -1.64 2.46
C SER A 333 0.20 -2.42 3.05
N LEU A 334 1.43 -1.88 3.03
CA LEU A 334 2.59 -2.48 3.71
C LEU A 334 2.50 -2.42 5.24
N LEU A 335 1.62 -1.59 5.82
CA LEU A 335 1.48 -1.40 7.26
C LEU A 335 0.67 -2.52 7.94
N TYR A 336 -0.05 -3.37 7.19
CA TYR A 336 -0.84 -4.48 7.75
C TYR A 336 0.01 -5.35 8.70
N PRO A 337 -0.39 -5.55 9.98
CA PRO A 337 -1.77 -5.50 10.50
C PRO A 337 -2.29 -4.15 10.97
N PHE A 338 -1.49 -3.09 10.86
CA PHE A 338 -1.90 -1.73 11.21
C PHE A 338 -2.64 -1.06 10.04
N SER A 339 -3.51 -0.10 10.37
CA SER A 339 -4.12 0.81 9.41
C SER A 339 -3.60 2.21 9.67
N TRP A 340 -3.15 2.92 8.62
CA TRP A 340 -2.60 4.26 8.75
C TRP A 340 -3.59 5.21 9.42
N GLN A 341 -3.17 5.91 10.46
CA GLN A 341 -4.10 6.71 11.27
C GLN A 341 -4.26 8.15 10.80
N HIS A 342 -3.28 8.74 10.12
CA HIS A 342 -3.27 10.18 9.86
C HIS A 342 -3.83 10.52 8.46
N THR A 343 -3.59 11.73 7.95
CA THR A 343 -4.11 12.14 6.63
C THR A 343 -3.59 11.23 5.52
N PHE A 344 -4.47 10.87 4.59
CA PHE A 344 -4.18 9.95 3.48
C PHE A 344 -4.83 10.45 2.19
N VAL A 345 -4.01 10.76 1.18
CA VAL A 345 -4.47 11.33 -0.09
C VAL A 345 -3.67 10.71 -1.24
N PRO A 346 -4.19 9.67 -1.95
CA PRO A 346 -3.47 9.00 -3.04
C PRO A 346 -2.99 9.93 -4.16
N ILE A 347 -3.76 10.97 -4.49
CA ILE A 347 -3.37 12.09 -5.34
C ILE A 347 -4.02 13.37 -4.79
N LEU A 348 -3.21 14.36 -4.42
CA LEU A 348 -3.65 15.69 -4.01
C LEU A 348 -3.92 16.55 -5.24
N PRO A 349 -5.10 17.18 -5.36
CA PRO A 349 -5.37 18.20 -6.38
C PRO A 349 -4.41 19.39 -6.28
N LEU A 350 -4.02 19.95 -7.42
CA LEU A 350 -3.04 21.05 -7.50
C LEU A 350 -3.52 22.35 -6.81
N ASP A 351 -4.83 22.54 -6.66
CA ASP A 351 -5.45 23.65 -5.91
C ASP A 351 -5.47 23.44 -4.38
N MET A 352 -5.03 22.27 -3.88
CA MET A 352 -5.05 21.91 -2.46
C MET A 352 -3.65 21.71 -1.85
N THR A 353 -2.60 22.24 -2.48
CA THR A 353 -1.19 22.02 -2.08
C THR A 353 -0.82 22.55 -0.69
N ASP A 354 -1.62 23.45 -0.11
CA ASP A 354 -1.44 23.97 1.26
C ASP A 354 -1.55 22.87 2.34
N VAL A 355 -2.24 21.76 2.04
CA VAL A 355 -2.39 20.59 2.94
C VAL A 355 -1.02 20.00 3.37
N ILE A 356 0.02 20.20 2.56
CA ILE A 356 1.37 19.69 2.78
C ILE A 356 2.11 20.45 3.91
N ASP A 357 1.70 21.70 4.15
CA ASP A 357 2.29 22.54 5.20
C ASP A 357 1.64 22.29 6.58
N ALA A 358 0.62 21.42 6.65
CA ALA A 358 -0.04 21.02 7.89
C ALA A 358 0.95 20.38 8.90
N PRO A 359 0.79 20.58 10.22
CA PRO A 359 1.72 20.06 11.22
C PRO A 359 1.54 18.56 11.54
N ALA A 360 0.38 17.98 11.20
CA ALA A 360 0.09 16.56 11.41
C ALA A 360 0.83 15.66 10.40
N PRO A 361 1.03 14.36 10.70
CA PRO A 361 1.54 13.41 9.72
C PRO A 361 0.57 13.21 8.55
N PHE A 362 1.11 12.81 7.41
CA PHE A 362 0.31 12.47 6.24
C PHE A 362 1.06 11.54 5.30
N LEU A 363 0.31 10.80 4.49
CA LEU A 363 0.79 10.04 3.35
C LEU A 363 0.06 10.56 2.10
N ILE A 364 0.79 11.26 1.22
CA ILE A 364 0.24 12.02 0.11
C ILE A 364 0.99 11.70 -1.19
N GLY A 365 0.25 11.52 -2.29
CA GLY A 365 0.80 11.63 -3.64
C GLY A 365 0.56 13.03 -4.20
N VAL A 366 1.58 13.66 -4.76
CA VAL A 366 1.46 14.98 -5.42
C VAL A 366 1.89 14.84 -6.88
N LEU A 367 1.12 15.47 -7.77
CA LEU A 367 1.48 15.52 -9.18
C LEU A 367 2.73 16.37 -9.37
N ARG A 368 3.73 15.82 -10.06
CA ARG A 368 4.93 16.55 -10.45
C ARG A 368 4.57 17.54 -11.56
N SER A 369 4.55 18.82 -11.24
CA SER A 369 4.35 19.88 -12.23
C SER A 369 5.39 19.79 -13.35
N SER A 370 4.94 20.09 -14.57
CA SER A 370 5.84 20.31 -15.72
C SER A 370 6.54 21.68 -15.68
N ARG A 371 6.09 22.59 -14.79
CA ARG A 371 6.39 24.04 -14.83
C ARG A 371 7.21 24.53 -13.64
N THR A 372 7.24 23.78 -12.53
CA THR A 372 8.02 24.08 -11.32
C THR A 372 8.76 22.85 -10.83
N ALA A 373 9.95 23.05 -10.25
CA ALA A 373 10.65 22.01 -9.51
C ALA A 373 10.08 21.89 -8.09
N TRP A 374 10.12 20.69 -7.50
CA TRP A 374 9.75 20.51 -6.10
C TRP A 374 10.93 20.89 -5.19
N ASP A 375 10.87 22.08 -4.59
CA ASP A 375 11.87 22.63 -3.66
C ASP A 375 11.43 22.60 -2.19
N LYS A 376 10.12 22.45 -1.90
CA LYS A 376 9.57 22.29 -0.55
C LYS A 376 10.20 21.10 0.21
N THR A 377 11.03 21.41 1.20
CA THR A 377 11.48 20.46 2.23
C THR A 377 10.38 20.21 3.27
N LEU A 378 10.22 18.97 3.74
CA LEU A 378 9.26 18.63 4.80
C LEU A 378 9.92 18.54 6.18
N ASP A 379 9.38 19.29 7.15
CA ASP A 379 9.66 19.06 8.57
C ASP A 379 9.24 17.65 9.00
N ASP A 380 10.12 16.92 9.69
CA ASP A 380 9.90 15.53 10.14
C ASP A 380 9.33 14.60 9.03
N GLY A 381 9.79 14.76 7.78
CA GLY A 381 9.23 14.06 6.62
C GLY A 381 10.22 13.62 5.54
N ILE A 382 9.70 12.88 4.55
CA ILE A 382 10.43 12.39 3.37
C ILE A 382 9.64 12.65 2.08
N VAL A 383 10.35 13.11 1.04
CA VAL A 383 9.83 13.35 -0.31
C VAL A 383 10.58 12.45 -1.31
N VAL A 384 9.87 11.66 -2.11
CA VAL A 384 10.45 10.78 -3.14
C VAL A 384 9.81 11.00 -4.50
N ASP A 385 10.66 11.21 -5.50
CA ASP A 385 10.33 11.46 -6.91
C ASP A 385 10.39 10.15 -7.70
N LEU A 386 9.22 9.56 -7.99
CA LEU A 386 9.07 8.25 -8.62
C LEU A 386 9.54 8.22 -10.09
N ASP A 387 9.58 9.38 -10.74
CA ASP A 387 9.89 9.52 -12.17
C ASP A 387 11.41 9.53 -12.46
N VAL A 388 12.25 9.57 -11.42
CA VAL A 388 13.71 9.78 -11.54
C VAL A 388 14.46 8.69 -10.76
N ASP A 389 15.51 8.13 -11.38
CA ASP A 389 16.49 7.21 -10.77
C ASP A 389 15.89 6.03 -9.96
N HIS A 390 14.74 5.48 -10.40
CA HIS A 390 13.94 4.49 -9.67
C HIS A 390 13.52 4.97 -8.26
N GLY A 391 13.05 6.20 -8.16
CA GLY A 391 12.64 6.84 -6.91
C GLY A 391 13.76 7.67 -6.31
N LYS A 392 13.88 8.95 -6.67
CA LYS A 392 14.89 9.85 -6.11
C LYS A 392 14.40 10.52 -4.83
N ILE A 393 15.15 10.40 -3.73
CA ILE A 393 14.86 11.18 -2.51
C ILE A 393 15.18 12.66 -2.79
N ILE A 394 14.19 13.53 -2.61
CA ILE A 394 14.32 14.99 -2.77
C ILE A 394 14.66 15.65 -1.43
N SER A 395 13.98 15.25 -0.35
CA SER A 395 14.33 15.61 1.04
C SER A 395 14.03 14.46 1.98
N CYS A 396 14.79 14.32 3.06
CA CYS A 396 14.48 13.42 4.19
C CYS A 396 15.10 13.94 5.48
N VAL A 397 14.75 13.34 6.63
CA VAL A 397 15.29 13.70 7.96
C VAL A 397 16.73 13.18 8.14
N GLY A 398 17.08 12.12 7.41
CA GLY A 398 18.43 11.55 7.33
C GLY A 398 18.67 10.35 8.24
N ASP A 399 17.80 10.11 9.22
CA ASP A 399 17.87 8.95 10.12
C ASP A 399 17.12 7.71 9.60
N GLU A 400 16.53 7.74 8.40
CA GLU A 400 15.60 6.69 7.92
C GLU A 400 16.25 5.31 7.86
N GLY A 401 17.54 5.24 7.51
CA GLY A 401 18.34 4.01 7.52
C GLY A 401 18.59 3.39 8.91
N THR A 402 18.11 4.05 9.97
CA THR A 402 18.24 3.63 11.38
C THR A 402 16.90 3.44 12.10
N ILE A 403 15.77 3.56 11.39
CA ILE A 403 14.43 3.37 11.98
C ILE A 403 14.22 1.88 12.31
N LEU A 404 14.43 1.01 11.32
CA LEU A 404 14.38 -0.45 11.51
C LEU A 404 15.70 -0.98 12.08
N PRO A 405 15.69 -1.94 13.03
CA PRO A 405 16.90 -2.60 13.50
C PRO A 405 17.65 -3.32 12.37
N LYS A 406 18.99 -3.21 12.34
CA LYS A 406 19.84 -3.70 11.24
C LYS A 406 19.59 -5.17 10.83
N ARG A 407 19.29 -6.08 11.79
CA ARG A 407 18.91 -7.49 11.51
C ARG A 407 17.65 -7.57 10.66
N ILE A 408 16.61 -6.84 11.06
CA ILE A 408 15.28 -6.84 10.46
C ILE A 408 15.32 -6.17 9.09
N HIS A 409 15.96 -5.00 8.98
CA HIS A 409 16.19 -4.31 7.70
C HIS A 409 16.87 -5.24 6.68
N ARG A 410 17.93 -5.96 7.08
CA ARG A 410 18.65 -6.90 6.20
C ARG A 410 17.80 -8.11 5.81
N LYS A 411 17.05 -8.71 6.74
CA LYS A 411 16.11 -9.81 6.43
C LYS A 411 15.06 -9.37 5.39
N LEU A 412 14.41 -8.23 5.63
CA LEU A 412 13.37 -7.68 4.76
C LEU A 412 13.92 -7.34 3.37
N ARG A 413 15.05 -6.62 3.29
CA ARG A 413 15.71 -6.31 2.00
C ARG A 413 16.06 -7.58 1.22
N ASN A 414 16.67 -8.57 1.86
CA ASN A 414 17.11 -9.79 1.18
C ASN A 414 15.92 -10.58 0.60
N ALA A 415 14.83 -10.74 1.38
CA ALA A 415 13.62 -11.41 0.91
C ALA A 415 12.96 -10.66 -0.27
N LEU A 416 12.88 -9.33 -0.20
CA LEU A 416 12.36 -8.50 -1.30
C LEU A 416 13.26 -8.54 -2.54
N SER A 417 14.58 -8.52 -2.38
CA SER A 417 15.52 -8.64 -3.52
C SER A 417 15.39 -9.98 -4.23
N GLN A 418 15.30 -11.09 -3.49
CA GLN A 418 15.11 -12.41 -4.10
C GLN A 418 13.72 -12.52 -4.77
N LEU A 419 12.67 -11.91 -4.20
CA LEU A 419 11.38 -11.78 -4.87
C LEU A 419 11.44 -11.00 -6.19
N VAL A 420 12.17 -9.88 -6.25
CA VAL A 420 12.30 -9.11 -7.50
C VAL A 420 13.03 -9.92 -8.58
N LEU A 421 14.02 -10.75 -8.20
CA LEU A 421 14.79 -11.60 -9.11
C LEU A 421 14.01 -12.84 -9.59
N ASP A 422 13.38 -13.58 -8.69
CA ASP A 422 12.75 -14.88 -9.00
C ASP A 422 11.36 -14.77 -9.69
N LEU A 423 10.71 -13.60 -9.63
CA LEU A 423 9.30 -13.45 -10.01
C LEU A 423 9.03 -12.92 -11.43
N ALA A 424 10.06 -12.79 -12.28
CA ALA A 424 9.92 -12.28 -13.66
C ALA A 424 8.90 -13.05 -14.54
N GLY A 425 8.54 -14.29 -14.17
CA GLY A 425 7.55 -15.13 -14.86
C GLY A 425 6.29 -15.49 -14.06
N GLN A 426 6.02 -14.85 -12.91
CA GLN A 426 4.86 -15.21 -12.06
C GLN A 426 3.66 -14.26 -12.23
N LYS A 427 2.44 -14.80 -12.05
CA LYS A 427 1.19 -14.01 -12.10
C LYS A 427 1.24 -12.87 -11.07
N GLU A 428 0.86 -11.66 -11.49
CA GLU A 428 0.89 -10.42 -10.70
C GLU A 428 0.22 -10.55 -9.32
N SER A 429 -0.91 -11.25 -9.23
CA SER A 429 -1.59 -11.52 -7.97
C SER A 429 -0.73 -12.35 -6.99
N THR A 430 0.02 -13.34 -7.49
CA THR A 430 0.98 -14.11 -6.70
C THR A 430 2.15 -13.24 -6.25
N ARG A 431 2.68 -12.37 -7.13
CA ARG A 431 3.74 -11.41 -6.78
C ARG A 431 3.29 -10.48 -5.65
N ASN A 432 2.06 -9.95 -5.73
CA ASN A 432 1.46 -9.12 -4.69
C ASN A 432 1.31 -9.82 -3.33
N VAL A 433 0.85 -11.09 -3.28
CA VAL A 433 0.84 -11.89 -2.03
C VAL A 433 2.24 -11.94 -1.42
N LEU A 434 3.25 -12.25 -2.23
CA LEU A 434 4.60 -12.52 -1.76
C LEU A 434 5.31 -11.28 -1.19
N VAL A 435 5.07 -10.09 -1.78
CA VAL A 435 5.56 -8.83 -1.19
C VAL A 435 4.91 -8.61 0.17
N SER A 436 3.58 -8.76 0.28
CA SER A 436 2.85 -8.63 1.56
C SER A 436 3.36 -9.61 2.63
N GLU A 437 3.63 -10.87 2.28
CA GLU A 437 4.18 -11.88 3.19
C GLU A 437 5.52 -11.46 3.83
N CYS A 438 6.36 -10.69 3.13
CA CYS A 438 7.64 -10.25 3.68
C CYS A 438 7.48 -9.23 4.82
N PHE A 439 6.51 -8.31 4.70
CA PHE A 439 6.21 -7.32 5.74
C PHE A 439 5.42 -7.96 6.89
N ILE A 440 4.47 -8.85 6.59
CA ILE A 440 3.75 -9.63 7.61
C ILE A 440 4.73 -10.46 8.45
N ARG A 441 5.67 -11.18 7.84
CA ARG A 441 6.69 -11.94 8.58
C ARG A 441 7.60 -11.06 9.43
N MET A 442 7.91 -9.85 8.98
CA MET A 442 8.63 -8.87 9.78
C MET A 442 7.83 -8.48 11.03
N PHE A 443 6.53 -8.20 10.90
CA PHE A 443 5.66 -7.92 12.05
C PHE A 443 5.44 -9.14 12.96
N VAL A 444 5.38 -10.37 12.43
CA VAL A 444 5.29 -11.58 13.28
C VAL A 444 6.59 -11.82 14.04
N GLU A 445 7.76 -11.61 13.43
CA GLU A 445 9.08 -11.68 14.11
C GLU A 445 9.26 -10.59 15.19
N THR A 446 8.65 -9.41 15.03
CA THR A 446 8.86 -8.28 15.94
C THR A 446 7.76 -8.08 16.98
N LEU A 447 6.53 -8.49 16.69
CA LEU A 447 5.33 -8.17 17.48
C LEU A 447 4.49 -9.42 17.81
N GLY A 448 4.78 -10.59 17.25
CA GLY A 448 3.91 -11.77 17.34
C GLY A 448 3.60 -12.25 18.76
N HIS A 449 4.41 -11.85 19.74
CA HIS A 449 4.25 -12.13 21.16
C HIS A 449 3.30 -11.16 21.90
N TYR A 450 2.74 -10.12 21.25
CA TYR A 450 1.93 -9.07 21.90
C TYR A 450 0.78 -9.61 22.76
N SER A 451 0.15 -10.70 22.34
CA SER A 451 -0.98 -11.34 23.02
C SER A 451 -0.62 -11.82 24.43
N ASN A 452 0.63 -12.23 24.65
CA ASN A 452 1.15 -12.68 25.95
C ASN A 452 1.25 -11.55 26.98
N HIS A 453 1.16 -10.30 26.53
CA HIS A 453 1.24 -9.09 27.36
C HIS A 453 -0.12 -8.40 27.54
N ILE A 454 -1.22 -9.04 27.15
CA ILE A 454 -2.58 -8.60 27.53
C ILE A 454 -2.96 -9.24 28.86
N VAL A 455 -2.90 -8.46 29.94
CA VAL A 455 -3.23 -8.89 31.30
C VAL A 455 -4.69 -8.58 31.64
N THR A 456 -5.36 -9.50 32.34
CA THR A 456 -6.67 -9.25 32.95
C THR A 456 -6.45 -8.77 34.39
N LYS A 457 -6.95 -7.57 34.71
CA LYS A 457 -6.90 -6.98 36.05
C LYS A 457 -7.95 -7.61 36.98
N GLN A 458 -7.83 -7.31 38.28
CA GLN A 458 -8.75 -7.80 39.33
C GLN A 458 -10.21 -7.34 39.14
N ASP A 459 -10.44 -6.25 38.42
CA ASP A 459 -11.76 -5.73 38.03
C ASP A 459 -12.34 -6.41 36.78
N GLY A 460 -11.64 -7.40 36.21
CA GLY A 460 -12.00 -8.09 34.96
C GLY A 460 -11.64 -7.33 33.68
N THR A 461 -11.10 -6.10 33.76
CA THR A 461 -10.69 -5.34 32.58
C THR A 461 -9.40 -5.91 31.98
N ARG A 462 -9.35 -5.98 30.64
CA ARG A 462 -8.14 -6.36 29.90
C ARG A 462 -7.32 -5.11 29.61
N ALA A 463 -6.02 -5.15 29.90
CA ALA A 463 -5.08 -4.07 29.65
C ALA A 463 -3.79 -4.61 29.02
N PHE A 464 -3.07 -3.77 28.26
CA PHE A 464 -1.83 -4.15 27.60
C PHE A 464 -0.61 -3.65 28.40
N ASP A 465 0.24 -4.59 28.83
CA ASP A 465 1.49 -4.31 29.52
C ASP A 465 2.61 -4.01 28.49
N ARG A 466 2.67 -2.73 28.08
CA ARG A 466 3.67 -2.21 27.15
C ARG A 466 5.11 -2.40 27.64
N GLU A 467 5.35 -2.30 28.95
CA GLU A 467 6.70 -2.41 29.49
C GLU A 467 7.22 -3.86 29.43
N SER A 468 6.36 -4.82 29.79
CA SER A 468 6.63 -6.25 29.64
C SER A 468 6.80 -6.65 28.17
N PHE A 469 5.96 -6.12 27.27
CA PHE A 469 6.05 -6.37 25.82
C PHE A 469 7.36 -5.86 25.18
N VAL A 470 7.84 -4.69 25.61
CA VAL A 470 9.12 -4.15 25.13
C VAL A 470 10.29 -4.95 25.71
N LYS A 471 10.24 -5.31 26.99
CA LYS A 471 11.32 -6.08 27.67
C LYS A 471 11.50 -7.50 27.15
N SER A 472 10.44 -8.16 26.68
CA SER A 472 10.48 -9.56 26.21
C SER A 472 11.11 -9.76 24.82
N ALA A 473 11.43 -8.69 24.09
CA ALA A 473 12.00 -8.79 22.75
C ALA A 473 13.49 -9.23 22.74
N GLU A 474 13.83 -10.14 21.82
CA GLU A 474 15.11 -10.89 21.74
C GLU A 474 16.41 -10.05 21.78
N SER A 475 16.38 -8.79 21.31
CA SER A 475 17.59 -7.99 21.12
C SER A 475 17.38 -6.55 21.54
N LYS A 476 18.41 -5.90 22.09
CA LYS A 476 18.31 -4.50 22.54
C LYS A 476 17.93 -3.54 21.42
N ALA A 477 18.33 -3.83 20.17
CA ALA A 477 17.90 -3.06 19.00
C ALA A 477 16.40 -3.22 18.71
N THR A 478 15.84 -4.43 18.90
CA THR A 478 14.39 -4.66 18.81
C THR A 478 13.65 -3.96 19.95
N GLN A 479 14.13 -4.04 21.20
CA GLN A 479 13.54 -3.31 22.33
C GLN A 479 13.49 -1.80 22.07
N ASN A 480 14.61 -1.22 21.63
CA ASN A 480 14.71 0.20 21.26
C ASN A 480 13.75 0.61 20.13
N PHE A 481 13.41 -0.31 19.21
CA PHE A 481 12.39 -0.10 18.19
C PHE A 481 10.97 -0.14 18.78
N LEU A 482 10.64 -1.18 19.55
CA LEU A 482 9.31 -1.32 20.17
C LEU A 482 8.99 -0.20 21.15
N GLU A 483 9.99 0.37 21.83
CA GLU A 483 9.79 1.41 22.84
C GLU A 483 9.26 2.74 22.28
N TRP A 484 9.58 3.08 21.02
CA TRP A 484 8.92 4.21 20.34
C TRP A 484 7.74 3.75 19.48
N PHE A 485 7.81 2.56 18.86
CA PHE A 485 6.75 2.09 17.97
C PHE A 485 5.44 1.81 18.73
N SER A 486 5.51 1.30 19.96
CA SER A 486 4.33 1.02 20.80
C SER A 486 3.65 2.27 21.38
N GLU A 487 4.15 3.47 21.09
CA GLU A 487 3.55 4.77 21.43
C GLU A 487 2.73 5.36 20.26
N THR A 488 2.82 4.79 19.06
CA THR A 488 2.17 5.29 17.83
C THR A 488 0.64 5.19 17.87
N SER A 489 -0.07 6.08 17.17
CA SER A 489 -1.53 5.97 17.01
C SER A 489 -1.92 4.65 16.36
N MET A 490 -1.17 4.19 15.36
CA MET A 490 -1.34 2.89 14.71
C MET A 490 -1.28 1.72 15.71
N PHE A 491 -0.24 1.66 16.54
CA PHE A 491 -0.08 0.55 17.49
C PHE A 491 -1.15 0.61 18.60
N ASN A 492 -1.48 1.81 19.09
CA ASN A 492 -2.51 1.99 20.11
C ASN A 492 -3.89 1.54 19.62
N GLU A 493 -4.32 1.92 18.40
CA GLU A 493 -5.60 1.49 17.82
C GLU A 493 -5.64 -0.02 17.57
N PHE A 494 -4.53 -0.62 17.08
CA PHE A 494 -4.44 -2.08 16.94
C PHE A 494 -4.63 -2.79 18.28
N ILE A 495 -3.95 -2.35 19.35
CA ILE A 495 -4.11 -2.92 20.67
C ILE A 495 -5.53 -2.72 21.20
N GLU A 496 -6.12 -1.53 21.07
CA GLU A 496 -7.51 -1.28 21.45
C GLU A 496 -8.49 -2.20 20.72
N MET A 497 -8.33 -2.40 19.41
CA MET A 497 -9.13 -3.34 18.62
C MET A 497 -8.97 -4.79 19.14
N LYS A 498 -7.77 -5.22 19.53
CA LYS A 498 -7.55 -6.57 20.11
C LYS A 498 -7.97 -6.70 21.59
N LEU A 499 -8.11 -5.58 22.30
CA LEU A 499 -8.74 -5.54 23.63
C LEU A 499 -10.26 -5.70 23.51
N LYS A 500 -10.89 -5.00 22.55
CA LYS A 500 -12.34 -5.04 22.23
C LYS A 500 -12.76 -6.38 21.59
N ASN A 501 -12.11 -6.80 20.50
CA ASN A 501 -12.51 -7.93 19.66
C ASN A 501 -11.60 -9.16 19.86
N CYS A 502 -11.53 -9.67 21.09
CA CYS A 502 -10.61 -10.74 21.51
C CYS A 502 -10.72 -12.07 20.74
N HIS A 503 -11.83 -12.33 20.04
CA HIS A 503 -12.08 -13.58 19.31
C HIS A 503 -11.87 -13.47 17.79
N GLN A 504 -11.53 -12.29 17.25
CA GLN A 504 -11.28 -12.10 15.82
C GLN A 504 -9.82 -12.36 15.45
N HIS A 505 -9.55 -13.57 14.96
CA HIS A 505 -8.27 -13.96 14.36
C HIS A 505 -8.25 -13.63 12.87
N GLY A 506 -7.63 -12.51 12.51
CA GLY A 506 -7.27 -12.18 11.13
C GLY A 506 -6.05 -12.97 10.66
N LEU A 507 -5.59 -12.68 9.44
CA LEU A 507 -4.42 -13.35 8.87
C LEU A 507 -3.16 -13.17 9.74
N PHE A 508 -2.95 -12.00 10.35
CA PHE A 508 -1.81 -11.77 11.24
C PHE A 508 -1.76 -12.79 12.40
N GLU A 509 -2.89 -13.03 13.07
CA GLU A 509 -2.95 -14.05 14.13
C GLU A 509 -2.75 -15.47 13.59
N GLN A 510 -3.25 -15.77 12.39
CA GLN A 510 -3.00 -17.05 11.73
C GLN A 510 -1.51 -17.26 11.45
N ARG A 511 -0.78 -16.23 11.03
CA ARG A 511 0.68 -16.29 10.80
C ARG A 511 1.49 -16.36 12.10
N ILE A 512 1.01 -15.76 13.20
CA ILE A 512 1.60 -15.98 14.54
C ILE A 512 1.49 -17.46 14.92
N ILE A 513 0.29 -18.05 14.82
CA ILE A 513 0.06 -19.47 15.13
C ILE A 513 0.92 -20.38 14.25
N GLU A 514 0.95 -20.13 12.93
CA GLU A 514 1.83 -20.89 12.02
C GLU A 514 3.31 -20.79 12.41
N GLN A 515 3.81 -19.63 12.86
CA GLN A 515 5.20 -19.48 13.28
C GLN A 515 5.48 -20.20 14.61
N MET A 516 4.49 -20.31 15.50
CA MET A 516 4.60 -21.10 16.73
C MET A 516 4.60 -22.60 16.43
N ASP A 517 3.67 -23.08 15.60
CA ASP A 517 3.52 -24.51 15.24
C ASP A 517 4.70 -25.07 14.43
N ASN A 518 5.31 -24.25 13.56
CA ASN A 518 6.52 -24.64 12.82
C ASN A 518 7.81 -24.46 13.65
N GLY A 519 7.71 -23.88 14.85
CA GLY A 519 8.84 -23.52 15.71
C GLY A 519 9.65 -22.30 15.22
N PRO A 520 10.49 -21.72 16.09
CA PRO A 520 11.39 -20.64 15.70
C PRO A 520 12.37 -21.13 14.63
N MET A 521 12.46 -20.39 13.52
CA MET A 521 13.36 -20.69 12.40
C MET A 521 14.83 -20.50 12.81
N LEU A 522 15.39 -21.57 13.37
CA LEU A 522 16.81 -21.82 13.65
C LEU A 522 17.52 -20.81 14.58
N HIS A 523 17.26 -20.92 15.88
CA HIS A 523 18.36 -20.83 16.86
C HIS A 523 19.13 -22.16 16.93
N GLY A 524 19.80 -22.50 15.82
CA GLY A 524 20.58 -23.73 15.68
C GLY A 524 21.92 -23.62 16.40
N ASN A 525 21.98 -24.02 17.67
CA ASN A 525 23.24 -24.27 18.35
C ASN A 525 23.93 -25.53 17.78
N GLY A 526 25.22 -25.71 18.02
CA GLY A 526 26.11 -26.53 17.17
C GLY A 526 25.73 -28.01 16.93
N ASN A 527 26.17 -28.51 15.77
CA ASN A 527 26.31 -29.93 15.37
C ASN A 527 25.02 -30.78 15.27
N GLY A 528 24.30 -30.63 14.16
CA GLY A 528 23.33 -31.61 13.66
C GLY A 528 23.22 -31.59 12.14
N THR A 529 23.21 -32.75 11.47
CA THR A 529 23.09 -32.82 10.00
C THR A 529 21.65 -32.53 9.54
N PRO A 530 21.46 -31.77 8.44
CA PRO A 530 20.13 -31.37 7.99
C PRO A 530 19.35 -32.55 7.38
N LYS A 531 18.29 -32.99 8.06
CA LYS A 531 17.33 -33.98 7.53
C LYS A 531 16.41 -33.32 6.49
N LYS A 532 16.18 -33.99 5.35
CA LYS A 532 15.47 -33.40 4.19
C LYS A 532 13.93 -33.43 4.28
N ASP A 533 13.35 -34.17 5.21
CA ASP A 533 12.01 -34.75 5.05
C ASP A 533 10.86 -34.11 5.86
N ILE A 534 10.95 -32.83 6.22
CA ILE A 534 9.92 -32.14 7.03
C ILE A 534 8.74 -31.62 6.19
N TRP A 535 8.91 -31.44 4.87
CA TRP A 535 8.03 -30.63 4.02
C TRP A 535 6.71 -31.27 3.51
N VAL A 536 6.36 -32.49 3.93
CA VAL A 536 5.28 -33.29 3.29
C VAL A 536 3.93 -33.22 4.03
N LYS A 537 3.87 -32.75 5.28
CA LYS A 537 2.67 -32.91 6.15
C LYS A 537 2.06 -31.62 6.72
N MET A 538 1.85 -30.60 5.89
CA MET A 538 0.92 -29.52 6.25
C MET A 538 -0.54 -30.01 6.24
N LYS A 539 -1.15 -30.08 7.43
CA LYS A 539 -2.58 -30.21 7.69
C LYS A 539 -3.16 -28.85 8.12
N GLY A 540 -4.42 -28.59 7.81
CA GLY A 540 -5.14 -27.37 8.21
C GLY A 540 -5.89 -26.72 7.03
N PRO A 541 -6.92 -25.89 7.29
CA PRO A 541 -7.79 -25.36 6.23
C PRO A 541 -7.04 -24.60 5.13
N PHE A 542 -6.10 -23.73 5.50
CA PHE A 542 -5.28 -22.95 4.56
C PHE A 542 -4.41 -23.86 3.67
N GLY A 543 -3.86 -24.93 4.26
CA GLY A 543 -3.12 -25.98 3.54
C GLY A 543 -3.98 -26.87 2.64
N THR A 544 -5.31 -26.78 2.71
CA THR A 544 -6.26 -27.39 1.76
C THR A 544 -6.66 -26.38 0.69
N TRP A 545 -7.04 -25.16 1.09
CA TRP A 545 -7.41 -24.06 0.20
C TRP A 545 -6.31 -23.71 -0.83
N LEU A 546 -5.03 -23.73 -0.42
CA LEU A 546 -3.90 -23.58 -1.35
C LEU A 546 -3.82 -24.72 -2.38
N LYS A 547 -4.16 -25.97 -1.99
CA LYS A 547 -4.16 -27.13 -2.91
C LYS A 547 -5.34 -27.11 -3.89
N GLU A 548 -6.43 -26.45 -3.53
CA GLU A 548 -7.59 -26.25 -4.40
C GLU A 548 -7.38 -25.07 -5.36
N THR A 549 -6.80 -23.98 -4.86
CA THR A 549 -6.43 -22.80 -5.68
C THR A 549 -5.42 -23.14 -6.78
N PHE A 550 -4.48 -24.06 -6.52
CA PHE A 550 -3.54 -24.59 -7.52
C PHE A 550 -4.08 -25.81 -8.33
N LYS A 551 -5.38 -26.15 -8.20
CA LYS A 551 -6.05 -27.20 -9.01
C LYS A 551 -6.94 -26.65 -10.12
N GLN A 552 -7.11 -25.33 -10.19
CA GLN A 552 -7.93 -24.62 -11.18
C GLN A 552 -7.09 -23.59 -11.97
N SER A 553 -5.78 -23.83 -12.11
CA SER A 553 -4.78 -22.86 -12.58
C SER A 553 -3.93 -23.37 -13.73
#